data_AF-A0A450W959-F1
#
_entry.id   AF-A0A450W959-F1
#
_cell.length_a   1.000
_cell.length_b   1.000
_cell.length_c   1.000
_cell.angle_alpha   90.00
_cell.angle_beta   90.00
_cell.angle_gamma   90.00
#
_symmetry.space_group_name_H-M   'P 1'
#
loop_
_entity.id
_entity.type
_entity.pdbx_description
1 polymer ?
#
loop_
_entity_poly.entity_id
_entity_poly.type
_entity_poly.pdbx_seq_one_letter_code
_entity_poly.pdbx_strand_id
1 'polypeptide(L)'
;MEKETAAADIDSDITEVIDAAKAGRIVYFFGAGVSAGVQGLPNGTKLSEWFTEQLWKDGKLEEPPDGASHDENSRYYDDLGDVCEELQLSSQLYEQAFERHRLVEILAKQYGRVEPTPHGSPYIYDRIIQCVKRKKEAGQETQPTIFFTTNFDNLLELTLEHHGVEYDLLLHERMANPAKPPDFHYRQNSSLKTNNNFERINRLSPLNIPNKNPLVIKLHGCLQERCVESGREKIPLTVTDQDYLSPSLYKLHESLPISIRLKLLDNRHYLKYYFT
;
A
#
# COMPACT_ATOMS: atom_id res chain seq x y z
N MET A 1 -35.08 14.98 6.81
CA MET A 1 -34.91 14.91 5.35
C MET A 1 -33.47 14.64 4.92
N GLU A 2 -32.53 15.60 4.82
CA GLU A 2 -31.15 15.30 4.32
C GLU A 2 -30.36 14.29 5.17
N LYS A 3 -30.52 14.32 6.51
CA LYS A 3 -29.89 13.35 7.43
C LYS A 3 -30.50 11.94 7.38
N GLU A 4 -31.78 11.82 6.98
CA GLU A 4 -32.47 10.52 6.91
C GLU A 4 -32.15 9.79 5.61
N THR A 5 -31.94 10.51 4.50
CA THR A 5 -31.43 9.94 3.25
C THR A 5 -29.99 9.49 3.38
N ALA A 6 -29.10 10.28 3.99
CA ALA A 6 -27.69 9.89 4.17
C ALA A 6 -27.53 8.64 5.06
N ALA A 7 -28.38 8.47 6.09
CA ALA A 7 -28.37 7.28 6.93
C ALA A 7 -28.88 6.03 6.19
N ALA A 8 -29.95 6.17 5.38
CA ALA A 8 -30.47 5.09 4.55
C ALA A 8 -29.49 4.63 3.47
N ASP A 9 -28.71 5.55 2.90
CA ASP A 9 -27.69 5.24 1.89
C ASP A 9 -26.51 4.47 2.51
N ILE A 10 -26.07 4.83 3.72
CA ILE A 10 -25.02 4.10 4.46
C ILE A 10 -25.48 2.68 4.81
N ASP A 11 -26.72 2.50 5.25
CA ASP A 11 -27.25 1.17 5.61
C ASP A 11 -27.34 0.23 4.39
N SER A 12 -27.67 0.79 3.22
CA SER A 12 -27.67 0.06 1.94
C SER A 12 -26.27 -0.38 1.53
N ASP A 13 -25.29 0.53 1.60
CA ASP A 13 -23.89 0.24 1.26
C ASP A 13 -23.28 -0.80 2.22
N ILE A 14 -23.54 -0.68 3.51
CA ILE A 14 -23.09 -1.67 4.52
C ILE A 14 -23.68 -3.05 4.22
N THR A 15 -24.98 -3.12 3.91
CA THR A 15 -25.64 -4.38 3.58
C THR A 15 -25.01 -5.03 2.36
N GLU A 16 -24.76 -4.25 1.31
CA GLU A 16 -24.10 -4.74 0.10
C GLU A 16 -22.68 -5.26 0.38
N VAL A 17 -21.88 -4.54 1.16
CA VAL A 17 -20.54 -4.98 1.58
C VAL A 17 -20.61 -6.28 2.38
N ILE A 18 -21.56 -6.40 3.31
CA ILE A 18 -21.74 -7.61 4.11
C ILE A 18 -22.09 -8.80 3.22
N ASP A 19 -22.97 -8.61 2.25
CA ASP A 19 -23.41 -9.69 1.35
C ASP A 19 -22.31 -10.08 0.34
N ALA A 20 -21.54 -9.11 -0.15
CA ALA A 20 -20.33 -9.37 -0.94
C ALA A 20 -19.29 -10.14 -0.12
N ALA A 21 -19.07 -9.74 1.14
CA ALA A 21 -18.16 -10.42 2.05
C ALA A 21 -18.63 -11.85 2.34
N LYS A 22 -19.91 -12.08 2.68
CA LYS A 22 -20.47 -13.43 2.88
C LYS A 22 -20.30 -14.32 1.66
N ALA A 23 -20.47 -13.75 0.47
CA ALA A 23 -20.31 -14.46 -0.79
C ALA A 23 -18.84 -14.67 -1.23
N GLY A 24 -17.86 -14.19 -0.45
CA GLY A 24 -16.44 -14.30 -0.81
C GLY A 24 -16.01 -13.40 -1.99
N ARG A 25 -16.82 -12.40 -2.32
CA ARG A 25 -16.64 -11.50 -3.48
C ARG A 25 -16.06 -10.14 -3.09
N ILE A 26 -15.27 -10.09 -2.01
CA ILE A 26 -14.66 -8.86 -1.53
C ILE A 26 -13.15 -8.89 -1.71
N VAL A 27 -12.60 -7.76 -2.16
CA VAL A 27 -11.18 -7.45 -2.16
C VAL A 27 -10.99 -6.39 -1.09
N TYR A 28 -10.05 -6.62 -0.19
CA TYR A 28 -9.71 -5.62 0.84
C TYR A 28 -8.55 -4.78 0.34
N PHE A 29 -8.71 -3.46 0.35
CA PHE A 29 -7.66 -2.52 -0.01
C PHE A 29 -7.30 -1.69 1.21
N PHE A 30 -6.03 -1.73 1.63
CA PHE A 30 -5.55 -1.02 2.82
C PHE A 30 -4.53 0.05 2.44
N GLY A 31 -4.87 1.31 2.76
CA GLY A 31 -3.96 2.44 2.70
C GLY A 31 -3.24 2.70 4.02
N ALA A 32 -2.35 3.70 4.02
CA ALA A 32 -1.48 4.00 5.15
C ALA A 32 -2.23 4.38 6.43
N GLY A 33 -3.46 4.93 6.30
CA GLY A 33 -4.31 5.30 7.43
C GLY A 33 -4.61 4.14 8.38
N VAL A 34 -4.70 2.91 7.87
CA VAL A 34 -4.96 1.71 8.69
C VAL A 34 -3.80 1.40 9.63
N SER A 35 -2.56 1.65 9.18
CA SER A 35 -1.35 1.42 9.97
C SER A 35 -1.02 2.61 10.88
N ALA A 36 -1.43 3.83 10.51
CA ALA A 36 -1.04 5.09 11.16
C ALA A 36 -1.33 5.11 12.67
N GLY A 37 -2.51 4.65 13.08
CA GLY A 37 -2.92 4.67 14.50
C GLY A 37 -2.08 3.75 15.40
N VAL A 38 -1.49 2.69 14.85
CA VAL A 38 -0.68 1.71 15.59
C VAL A 38 0.81 2.07 15.56
N GLN A 39 1.28 2.61 14.44
CA GLN A 39 2.68 2.99 14.28
C GLN A 39 2.99 4.34 14.96
N GLY A 40 1.97 5.09 15.38
CA GLY A 40 2.12 6.41 16.01
C GLY A 40 2.79 7.42 15.08
N LEU A 41 2.69 7.19 13.76
CA LEU A 41 3.44 7.95 12.77
C LEU A 41 2.76 9.27 12.44
N PRO A 42 3.54 10.27 11.99
CA PRO A 42 2.99 11.45 11.36
C PRO A 42 1.99 11.05 10.26
N ASN A 43 0.83 11.72 10.22
CA ASN A 43 0.01 11.74 9.01
C ASN A 43 0.90 12.15 7.82
N GLY A 44 0.56 11.72 6.61
CA GLY A 44 1.39 11.99 5.42
C GLY A 44 1.80 13.47 5.29
N THR A 45 0.94 14.37 5.73
CA THR A 45 1.18 15.81 5.89
C THR A 45 2.43 16.14 6.71
N LYS A 46 2.57 15.64 7.94
CA LYS A 46 3.74 15.93 8.78
C LYS A 46 5.06 15.40 8.21
N LEU A 47 5.02 14.30 7.46
CA LEU A 47 6.21 13.84 6.75
C LEU A 47 6.53 14.74 5.55
N SER A 48 5.50 15.19 4.84
CA SER A 48 5.63 16.16 3.75
C SER A 48 6.24 17.48 4.27
N GLU A 49 5.70 18.04 5.35
CA GLU A 49 6.25 19.20 6.06
C GLU A 49 7.73 19.00 6.40
N TRP A 50 8.09 17.84 6.95
CA TRP A 50 9.48 17.54 7.29
C TRP A 50 10.39 17.50 6.07
N PHE A 51 9.96 16.90 4.95
CA PHE A 51 10.74 16.90 3.70
C PHE A 51 10.94 18.32 3.18
N THR A 52 9.88 19.12 3.16
CA THR A 52 9.93 20.52 2.73
C THR A 52 10.87 21.34 3.62
N GLU A 53 10.83 21.14 4.95
CA GLU A 53 11.76 21.79 5.88
C GLU A 53 13.22 21.44 5.62
N GLN A 54 13.53 20.17 5.30
CA GLN A 54 14.91 19.78 4.96
C GLN A 54 15.36 20.44 3.67
N LEU A 55 14.48 20.46 2.65
CA LEU A 55 14.76 21.12 1.38
C LEU A 55 15.03 22.61 1.57
N TRP A 56 14.32 23.31 2.46
CA TRP A 56 14.61 24.70 2.81
C TRP A 56 15.95 24.86 3.54
N LYS A 57 16.18 24.09 4.60
CA LYS A 57 17.41 24.19 5.42
C LYS A 57 18.69 23.99 4.61
N ASP A 58 18.63 23.20 3.54
CA ASP A 58 19.75 22.94 2.64
C ASP A 58 19.76 23.82 1.38
N GLY A 59 18.89 24.83 1.29
CA GLY A 59 18.79 25.77 0.17
C GLY A 59 18.39 25.12 -1.16
N LYS A 60 17.62 24.04 -1.10
CA LYS A 60 17.11 23.27 -2.26
C LYS A 60 15.71 23.71 -2.69
N LEU A 61 15.00 24.38 -1.79
CA LEU A 61 13.81 25.17 -2.07
C LEU A 61 14.07 26.61 -1.60
N GLU A 62 13.47 27.58 -2.30
CA GLU A 62 13.51 28.98 -1.85
C GLU A 62 12.85 29.07 -0.46
N GLU A 63 13.54 29.69 0.50
CA GLU A 63 12.99 29.92 1.84
C GLU A 63 11.80 30.89 1.74
N PRO A 64 10.72 30.67 2.51
CA PRO A 64 9.64 31.64 2.58
C PRO A 64 10.20 32.99 3.08
N PRO A 65 9.83 34.12 2.47
CA PRO A 65 10.42 35.42 2.81
C PRO A 65 10.26 35.74 4.30
N ASP A 66 11.36 36.17 4.93
CA ASP A 66 11.42 36.54 6.34
C ASP A 66 10.34 37.58 6.69
N GLY A 67 9.35 37.16 7.47
CA GLY A 67 8.33 38.07 8.02
C GLY A 67 7.10 38.31 7.14
N ALA A 68 6.71 37.36 6.28
CA ALA A 68 5.43 37.47 5.58
C ALA A 68 4.26 37.58 6.57
N SER A 69 3.69 38.78 6.63
CA SER A 69 2.28 38.93 6.95
C SER A 69 1.50 37.92 6.13
N HIS A 70 0.61 37.16 6.77
CA HIS A 70 -0.44 36.37 6.14
C HIS A 70 -1.31 37.30 5.27
N ASP A 71 -0.83 37.69 4.10
CA ASP A 71 -1.61 38.36 3.08
C ASP A 71 -2.19 37.24 2.23
N GLU A 72 -3.48 36.98 2.41
CA GLU A 72 -4.27 35.86 1.85
C GLU A 72 -4.29 35.83 0.29
N ASN A 73 -3.51 36.67 -0.39
CA ASN A 73 -3.43 36.80 -1.85
C ASN A 73 -2.08 36.38 -2.45
N SER A 74 -1.16 35.83 -1.67
CA SER A 74 0.15 35.39 -2.17
C SER A 74 0.07 33.96 -2.71
N ARG A 75 -0.04 33.82 -4.04
CA ARG A 75 0.05 32.53 -4.76
C ARG A 75 1.26 31.67 -4.34
N TYR A 76 2.33 32.29 -3.87
CA TYR A 76 3.53 31.60 -3.43
C TYR A 76 3.33 30.80 -2.13
N TYR A 77 2.45 31.26 -1.23
CA TYR A 77 2.08 30.50 -0.03
C TYR A 77 1.09 29.39 -0.33
N ASP A 78 0.22 29.58 -1.33
CA ASP A 78 -0.65 28.52 -1.85
C ASP A 78 0.21 27.41 -2.47
N ASP A 79 1.18 27.76 -3.31
CA ASP A 79 2.10 26.80 -3.96
C ASP A 79 3.00 26.04 -2.94
N LEU A 80 3.43 26.69 -1.85
CA LEU A 80 4.20 26.05 -0.77
C LEU A 80 3.31 25.25 0.19
N GLY A 81 2.07 25.69 0.40
CA GLY A 81 1.03 24.93 1.10
C GLY A 81 0.75 23.63 0.36
N ASP A 82 0.63 23.69 -0.97
CA ASP A 82 0.45 22.53 -1.84
C ASP A 82 1.63 21.54 -1.71
N VAL A 83 2.88 22.01 -1.68
CA VAL A 83 4.05 21.15 -1.44
C VAL A 83 4.06 20.54 -0.03
N CYS A 84 3.66 21.30 1.00
CA CYS A 84 3.56 20.81 2.38
C CYS A 84 2.40 19.85 2.60
N GLU A 85 1.31 19.96 1.84
CA GLU A 85 0.15 19.09 1.94
C GLU A 85 0.27 17.84 1.06
N GLU A 86 1.05 17.91 -0.02
CA GLU A 86 1.22 16.82 -0.98
C GLU A 86 2.53 16.03 -0.73
N LEU A 87 2.43 14.95 0.05
CA LEU A 87 3.53 14.02 0.32
C LEU A 87 4.22 13.51 -0.96
N GLN A 88 3.45 13.39 -2.04
CA GLN A 88 3.93 12.94 -3.35
C GLN A 88 4.93 13.95 -3.95
N LEU A 89 4.57 15.23 -3.98
CA LEU A 89 5.40 16.30 -4.53
C LEU A 89 6.64 16.54 -3.66
N SER A 90 6.49 16.61 -2.33
CA SER A 90 7.63 16.77 -1.42
C SER A 90 8.62 15.61 -1.49
N SER A 91 8.14 14.37 -1.64
CA SER A 91 9.00 13.18 -1.82
C SER A 91 9.78 13.21 -3.14
N GLN A 92 9.16 13.65 -4.25
CA GLN A 92 9.85 13.80 -5.55
C GLN A 92 10.97 14.84 -5.47
N LEU A 93 10.68 16.01 -4.88
CA LEU A 93 11.66 17.08 -4.72
C LEU A 93 12.81 16.65 -3.82
N TYR A 94 12.51 15.92 -2.74
CA TYR A 94 13.52 15.35 -1.84
C TYR A 94 14.41 14.32 -2.57
N GLU A 95 13.83 13.42 -3.37
CA GLU A 95 14.60 12.45 -4.17
C GLU A 95 15.54 13.15 -5.16
N GLN A 96 15.09 14.21 -5.83
CA GLN A 96 15.92 14.97 -6.77
C GLN A 96 17.10 15.68 -6.07
N ALA A 97 16.87 16.20 -4.86
CA ALA A 97 17.87 16.97 -4.13
C ALA A 97 18.89 16.11 -3.36
N PHE A 98 18.46 14.95 -2.83
CA PHE A 98 19.24 14.15 -1.89
C PHE A 98 19.40 12.68 -2.30
N GLU A 99 18.95 12.32 -3.50
CA GLU A 99 18.95 10.97 -4.05
C GLU A 99 17.98 10.00 -3.34
N ARG A 100 17.54 9.00 -4.11
CA ARG A 100 16.51 8.04 -3.70
C ARG A 100 16.87 7.24 -2.46
N HIS A 101 18.14 6.85 -2.30
CA HIS A 101 18.54 5.97 -1.21
C HIS A 101 18.25 6.60 0.16
N ARG A 102 18.43 7.92 0.29
CA ARG A 102 18.08 8.68 1.50
C ARG A 102 16.58 8.71 1.76
N LEU A 103 15.78 8.94 0.73
CA LEU A 103 14.31 8.90 0.84
C LEU A 103 13.85 7.53 1.35
N VAL A 104 14.38 6.46 0.79
CA VAL A 104 14.07 5.08 1.21
C VAL A 104 14.48 4.82 2.65
N GLU A 105 15.64 5.29 3.09
CA GLU A 105 16.08 5.16 4.49
C GLU A 105 15.16 5.89 5.47
N ILE A 106 14.70 7.08 5.11
CA ILE A 106 13.75 7.85 5.93
C ILE A 106 12.42 7.13 6.01
N LEU A 107 11.88 6.67 4.87
CA LEU A 107 10.66 5.89 4.85
C LEU A 107 10.81 4.60 5.66
N ALA A 108 11.95 3.90 5.56
CA ALA A 108 12.23 2.70 6.36
C ALA A 108 12.25 3.00 7.86
N LYS A 109 12.83 4.13 8.24
CA LYS A 109 12.86 4.57 9.64
C LYS A 109 11.49 4.95 10.16
N GLN A 110 10.66 5.59 9.34
CA GLN A 110 9.32 6.02 9.73
C GLN A 110 8.31 4.88 9.62
N TYR A 111 8.08 4.34 8.42
CA TYR A 111 7.06 3.33 8.13
C TYR A 111 7.56 1.89 8.18
N GLY A 112 8.87 1.65 8.09
CA GLY A 112 9.45 0.30 8.10
C GLY A 112 9.67 -0.26 9.52
N ARG A 113 9.64 0.59 10.55
CA ARG A 113 9.73 0.17 11.94
C ARG A 113 8.43 -0.45 12.39
N VAL A 114 8.39 -1.78 12.35
CA VAL A 114 7.44 -2.57 13.13
C VAL A 114 8.27 -3.40 14.10
N GLU A 115 8.99 -2.73 14.99
CA GLU A 115 9.12 -3.34 16.31
C GLU A 115 7.70 -3.47 16.85
N PRO A 116 7.34 -4.59 17.50
CA PRO A 116 6.02 -4.72 18.10
C PRO A 116 5.85 -3.57 19.09
N THR A 117 5.17 -2.51 18.66
CA THR A 117 4.69 -1.49 19.57
C THR A 117 3.83 -2.19 20.62
N PRO A 118 3.74 -1.66 21.84
CA PRO A 118 2.87 -2.21 22.88
C PRO A 118 1.40 -2.36 22.45
N HIS A 119 1.01 -1.73 21.33
CA HIS A 119 -0.37 -1.57 20.85
C HIS A 119 -0.84 -2.60 19.82
N GLY A 120 -0.02 -3.60 19.45
CA GLY A 120 -0.48 -4.75 18.66
C GLY A 120 -0.79 -4.45 17.19
N SER A 121 -1.61 -5.28 16.55
CA SER A 121 -2.07 -5.09 15.16
C SER A 121 -3.23 -4.08 15.07
N PRO A 122 -3.42 -3.36 13.94
CA PRO A 122 -4.65 -2.62 13.70
C PRO A 122 -5.90 -3.51 13.92
N TYR A 123 -6.82 -3.07 14.78
CA TYR A 123 -8.03 -3.84 15.13
C TYR A 123 -8.80 -4.32 13.90
N ILE A 124 -8.83 -3.53 12.83
CA ILE A 124 -9.50 -3.91 11.58
C ILE A 124 -8.85 -5.12 10.90
N TYR A 125 -7.52 -5.25 10.93
CA TYR A 125 -6.82 -6.43 10.42
C TYR A 125 -7.21 -7.67 11.21
N ASP A 126 -7.20 -7.59 12.55
CA ASP A 126 -7.61 -8.71 13.41
C ASP A 126 -9.02 -9.20 13.06
N ARG A 127 -9.97 -8.28 12.93
CA ARG A 127 -11.37 -8.64 12.64
C ARG A 127 -11.53 -9.28 11.27
N ILE A 128 -10.88 -8.73 10.25
CA ILE A 128 -10.95 -9.27 8.88
C ILE A 128 -10.27 -10.64 8.82
N ILE A 129 -9.08 -10.80 9.41
CA ILE A 129 -8.31 -12.04 9.36
C ILE A 129 -9.00 -13.15 10.17
N GLN A 130 -9.61 -12.85 11.31
CA GLN A 130 -10.46 -13.81 12.02
C GLN A 130 -11.64 -14.29 11.17
N CYS A 131 -12.23 -13.41 10.35
CA CYS A 131 -13.29 -13.80 9.44
C CYS A 131 -12.78 -14.70 8.31
N VAL A 132 -11.63 -14.38 7.73
CA VAL A 132 -10.98 -15.21 6.70
C VAL A 132 -10.63 -16.59 7.25
N LYS A 133 -10.01 -16.65 8.43
CA LYS A 133 -9.69 -17.90 9.12
C LYS A 133 -10.92 -18.78 9.30
N ARG A 134 -12.00 -18.25 9.86
CA ARG A 134 -13.25 -19.00 10.09
C ARG A 134 -13.83 -19.54 8.79
N LYS A 135 -13.81 -18.77 7.70
CA LYS A 135 -14.29 -19.23 6.39
C LYS A 135 -13.42 -20.34 5.80
N LYS A 136 -12.10 -20.21 5.91
CA LYS A 136 -11.14 -21.22 5.45
C LYS A 136 -11.32 -22.53 6.22
N GLU A 137 -11.42 -22.46 7.54
CA GLU A 137 -11.65 -23.63 8.41
C GLU A 137 -13.01 -24.29 8.17
N ALA A 138 -14.04 -23.49 7.86
CA ALA A 138 -15.36 -23.99 7.51
C ALA A 138 -15.48 -24.55 6.07
N GLY A 139 -14.42 -24.47 5.26
CA GLY A 139 -14.43 -24.87 3.85
C GLY A 139 -15.36 -24.02 2.97
N GLN A 140 -15.64 -22.78 3.38
CA GLN A 140 -16.57 -21.86 2.72
C GLN A 140 -15.87 -20.95 1.69
N GLU A 141 -14.53 -20.98 1.61
CA GLU A 141 -13.79 -20.24 0.58
C GLU A 141 -13.81 -21.02 -0.73
N THR A 142 -14.56 -20.50 -1.71
CA THR A 142 -14.51 -20.97 -3.10
C THR A 142 -13.35 -20.35 -3.89
N GLN A 143 -12.81 -19.24 -3.37
CA GLN A 143 -11.67 -18.51 -3.92
C GLN A 143 -10.82 -17.94 -2.77
N PRO A 144 -9.50 -17.79 -2.96
CA PRO A 144 -8.64 -17.19 -1.96
C PRO A 144 -9.01 -15.71 -1.75
N THR A 145 -9.07 -15.28 -0.49
CA THR A 145 -9.23 -13.86 -0.14
C THR A 145 -8.05 -13.05 -0.68
N ILE A 146 -8.32 -11.89 -1.31
CA ILE A 146 -7.26 -11.01 -1.85
C ILE A 146 -7.19 -9.74 -0.99
N PHE A 147 -5.96 -9.42 -0.57
CA PHE A 147 -5.60 -8.19 0.12
C PHE A 147 -4.69 -7.35 -0.78
N PHE A 148 -5.07 -6.11 -1.04
CA PHE A 148 -4.19 -5.10 -1.62
C PHE A 148 -3.71 -4.15 -0.53
N THR A 149 -2.46 -3.73 -0.63
CA THR A 149 -1.96 -2.63 0.18
C THR A 149 -0.91 -1.82 -0.54
N THR A 150 -0.92 -0.52 -0.27
CA THR A 150 0.14 0.44 -0.60
C THR A 150 1.12 0.61 0.57
N ASN A 151 0.90 -0.10 1.67
CA ASN A 151 1.69 0.05 2.89
C ASN A 151 2.99 -0.72 2.75
N PHE A 152 4.06 -0.09 3.20
CA PHE A 152 5.39 -0.69 3.21
C PHE A 152 5.63 -1.61 4.41
N ASP A 153 4.87 -1.40 5.50
CA ASP A 153 4.94 -2.16 6.75
C ASP A 153 4.40 -3.59 6.58
N ASN A 154 4.69 -4.48 7.53
CA ASN A 154 4.24 -5.87 7.51
C ASN A 154 3.11 -6.18 8.51
N LEU A 155 2.33 -5.17 8.94
CA LEU A 155 1.32 -5.35 9.98
C LEU A 155 0.24 -6.34 9.55
N LEU A 156 -0.16 -6.33 8.28
CA LEU A 156 -1.14 -7.28 7.75
C LEU A 156 -0.61 -8.72 7.83
N GLU A 157 0.63 -8.93 7.38
CA GLU A 157 1.33 -10.21 7.39
C GLU A 157 1.56 -10.72 8.82
N LEU A 158 1.98 -9.84 9.74
CA LEU A 158 2.12 -10.16 11.17
C LEU A 158 0.80 -10.64 11.77
N THR A 159 -0.30 -10.02 11.36
CA THR A 159 -1.64 -10.39 11.85
C THR A 159 -2.06 -11.75 11.30
N LEU A 160 -1.80 -12.03 10.01
CA LEU A 160 -2.04 -13.35 9.41
C LEU A 160 -1.26 -14.43 10.17
N GLU A 161 0.01 -14.19 10.48
CA GLU A 161 0.83 -15.12 11.26
C GLU A 161 0.34 -15.29 12.70
N HIS A 162 -0.07 -14.21 13.35
CA HIS A 162 -0.63 -14.25 14.71
C HIS A 162 -1.86 -15.15 14.79
N HIS A 163 -2.73 -15.10 13.78
CA HIS A 163 -3.93 -15.95 13.70
C HIS A 163 -3.65 -17.34 13.14
N GLY A 164 -2.41 -17.66 12.77
CA GLY A 164 -2.03 -18.95 12.17
C GLY A 164 -2.60 -19.16 10.76
N VAL A 165 -2.79 -18.07 10.01
CA VAL A 165 -3.29 -18.10 8.64
C VAL A 165 -2.12 -18.06 7.67
N GLU A 166 -1.88 -19.18 6.97
CA GLU A 166 -0.93 -19.22 5.84
C GLU A 166 -1.39 -18.26 4.73
N TYR A 167 -0.46 -17.48 4.17
CA TYR A 167 -0.72 -16.50 3.11
C TYR A 167 0.33 -16.62 2.01
N ASP A 168 -0.03 -16.17 0.81
CA ASP A 168 0.91 -15.96 -0.29
C ASP A 168 1.17 -14.45 -0.44
N LEU A 169 2.36 -14.09 -0.92
CA LEU A 169 2.80 -12.70 -1.04
C LEU A 169 3.21 -12.38 -2.47
N LEU A 170 2.74 -11.24 -2.96
CA LEU A 170 3.10 -10.68 -4.26
C LEU A 170 3.57 -9.24 -4.08
N LEU A 171 4.80 -8.97 -4.51
CA LEU A 171 5.39 -7.63 -4.47
C LEU A 171 5.52 -7.08 -5.89
N HIS A 172 5.07 -5.86 -6.10
CA HIS A 172 5.28 -5.14 -7.36
C HIS A 172 6.74 -4.66 -7.46
N GLU A 173 7.39 -4.92 -8.60
CA GLU A 173 8.71 -4.38 -8.92
C GLU A 173 8.54 -2.98 -9.54
N ARG A 174 9.26 -1.98 -9.00
CA ARG A 174 9.32 -0.64 -9.61
C ARG A 174 9.70 -0.73 -11.09
N MET A 175 9.05 0.08 -11.92
CA MET A 175 9.44 0.21 -13.32
C MET A 175 10.66 1.15 -13.47
N ALA A 176 11.85 0.58 -13.72
CA ALA A 176 13.02 1.39 -14.06
C ALA A 176 13.06 1.85 -15.54
N ASN A 177 12.30 1.18 -16.43
CA ASN A 177 12.25 1.50 -17.85
C ASN A 177 10.80 1.40 -18.37
N PRO A 178 10.19 2.48 -18.87
CA PRO A 178 8.82 2.48 -19.40
C PRO A 178 8.59 1.49 -20.56
N ALA A 179 9.63 1.14 -21.31
CA ALA A 179 9.56 0.16 -22.40
C ALA A 179 9.53 -1.29 -21.91
N LYS A 180 9.76 -1.54 -20.62
CA LYS A 180 9.65 -2.87 -20.01
C LYS A 180 8.43 -2.93 -19.10
N PRO A 181 7.63 -4.00 -19.19
CA PRO A 181 6.54 -4.21 -18.25
C PRO A 181 7.08 -4.35 -16.81
N PRO A 182 6.30 -3.95 -15.78
CA PRO A 182 6.64 -4.32 -14.42
C PRO A 182 6.55 -5.84 -14.28
N ASP A 183 7.52 -6.40 -13.56
CA ASP A 183 7.48 -7.77 -13.08
C ASP A 183 7.00 -7.78 -11.63
N PHE A 184 6.68 -8.96 -11.13
CA PHE A 184 6.31 -9.13 -9.72
C PHE A 184 7.22 -10.16 -9.07
N HIS A 185 7.31 -10.10 -7.75
CA HIS A 185 7.98 -11.09 -6.94
C HIS A 185 6.92 -11.85 -6.15
N TYR A 186 6.79 -13.15 -6.42
CA TYR A 186 5.79 -14.02 -5.81
C TYR A 186 6.43 -15.00 -4.82
N ARG A 187 5.77 -15.22 -3.68
CA ARG A 187 6.16 -16.23 -2.70
C ARG A 187 4.95 -16.93 -2.12
N GLN A 188 4.85 -18.23 -2.38
CA GLN A 188 3.85 -19.11 -1.79
C GLN A 188 4.18 -19.43 -0.33
N ASN A 189 3.16 -19.63 0.51
CA ASN A 189 3.30 -20.00 1.94
C ASN A 189 4.31 -19.09 2.65
N SER A 190 4.10 -17.78 2.46
CA SER A 190 4.98 -16.74 2.95
C SER A 190 5.08 -16.75 4.47
N SER A 191 6.27 -16.42 4.97
CA SER A 191 6.51 -16.11 6.37
C SER A 191 7.51 -14.96 6.50
N LEU A 192 7.35 -14.17 7.56
CA LEU A 192 8.25 -13.11 7.98
C LEU A 192 9.54 -13.64 8.62
N LYS A 193 9.60 -14.93 8.94
CA LYS A 193 10.77 -15.60 9.52
C LYS A 193 11.65 -16.30 8.49
N THR A 194 11.13 -16.61 7.31
CA THR A 194 11.88 -17.31 6.26
C THR A 194 12.46 -16.34 5.24
N ASN A 195 13.74 -16.51 4.91
CA ASN A 195 14.39 -15.71 3.86
C ASN A 195 13.98 -16.20 2.47
N ASN A 196 13.39 -15.28 1.71
CA ASN A 196 13.53 -15.00 0.28
C ASN A 196 13.72 -16.17 -0.71
N ASN A 197 12.65 -16.92 -0.95
CA ASN A 197 12.46 -17.62 -2.23
C ASN A 197 11.37 -16.90 -3.03
N PHE A 198 11.61 -15.64 -3.39
CA PHE A 198 10.70 -14.96 -4.30
C PHE A 198 11.00 -15.43 -5.73
N GLU A 199 9.98 -15.98 -6.39
CA GLU A 199 9.99 -16.19 -7.82
C GLU A 199 9.72 -14.86 -8.50
N ARG A 200 10.57 -14.45 -9.45
CA ARG A 200 10.26 -13.31 -10.31
C ARG A 200 9.31 -13.76 -11.40
N ILE A 201 8.17 -13.11 -11.50
CA ILE A 201 7.07 -13.50 -12.36
C ILE A 201 6.78 -12.40 -13.37
N ASN A 202 6.64 -12.79 -14.63
CA ASN A 202 6.27 -11.88 -15.69
C ASN A 202 4.75 -11.68 -15.70
N ARG A 203 4.29 -10.43 -15.76
CA ARG A 203 2.84 -10.12 -15.80
C ARG A 203 2.07 -10.82 -16.92
N LEU A 204 2.75 -11.08 -18.06
CA LEU A 204 2.17 -11.69 -19.26
C LEU A 204 2.20 -13.22 -19.21
N SER A 205 2.96 -13.81 -18.30
CA SER A 205 3.02 -15.27 -18.15
C SER A 205 1.78 -15.75 -17.38
N PRO A 206 1.09 -16.79 -17.86
CA PRO A 206 0.03 -17.45 -17.10
C PRO A 206 0.70 -18.23 -15.96
N LEU A 207 0.98 -17.56 -14.85
CA LEU A 207 1.53 -18.21 -13.67
C LEU A 207 0.44 -19.00 -12.97
N ASN A 208 0.78 -20.22 -12.57
CA ASN A 208 -0.09 -21.10 -11.81
C ASN A 208 0.03 -20.76 -10.32
N ILE A 209 -0.53 -19.60 -9.93
CA ILE A 209 -0.59 -19.19 -8.52
C ILE A 209 -1.58 -20.12 -7.80
N PRO A 210 -1.15 -20.93 -6.82
CA PRO A 210 -2.02 -21.87 -6.14
C PRO A 210 -3.14 -21.14 -5.41
N ASN A 211 -4.40 -21.48 -5.72
CA ASN A 211 -5.58 -20.79 -5.18
C ASN A 211 -5.97 -21.30 -3.78
N LYS A 212 -5.00 -21.45 -2.87
CA LYS A 212 -5.23 -22.09 -1.56
C LYS A 212 -5.21 -21.11 -0.39
N ASN A 213 -4.33 -20.11 -0.45
CA ASN A 213 -4.11 -19.18 0.64
C ASN A 213 -4.58 -17.78 0.27
N PRO A 214 -4.95 -16.95 1.26
CA PRO A 214 -5.12 -15.53 1.01
C PRO A 214 -3.87 -14.94 0.35
N LEU A 215 -4.08 -14.06 -0.63
CA LEU A 215 -3.01 -13.43 -1.38
C LEU A 215 -2.86 -11.97 -0.94
N VAL A 216 -1.68 -11.62 -0.43
CA VAL A 216 -1.30 -10.24 -0.10
C VAL A 216 -0.54 -9.64 -1.28
N ILE A 217 -1.04 -8.55 -1.83
CA ILE A 217 -0.46 -7.82 -2.96
C ILE A 217 0.01 -6.45 -2.47
N LYS A 218 1.33 -6.23 -2.47
CA LYS A 218 1.93 -4.95 -2.07
C LYS A 218 2.39 -4.17 -3.29
N LEU A 219 1.72 -3.05 -3.54
CA LEU A 219 1.94 -2.23 -4.73
C LEU A 219 3.17 -1.32 -4.60
N HIS A 220 3.55 -0.98 -3.36
CA HIS A 220 4.68 -0.10 -3.07
C HIS A 220 5.97 -0.84 -2.69
N GLY A 221 5.94 -2.17 -2.69
CA GLY A 221 7.03 -3.00 -2.20
C GLY A 221 6.97 -3.21 -0.69
N CYS A 222 8.13 -3.46 -0.07
CA CYS A 222 8.24 -3.74 1.36
C CYS A 222 9.53 -3.16 1.93
N LEU A 223 9.45 -2.41 3.03
CA LEU A 223 10.59 -1.67 3.60
C LEU A 223 11.54 -2.50 4.48
N GLN A 224 11.25 -3.79 4.73
CA GLN A 224 12.01 -4.58 5.70
C GLN A 224 13.21 -5.31 5.09
N GLU A 225 14.33 -5.32 5.81
CA GLU A 225 15.57 -6.04 5.46
C GLU A 225 15.35 -7.54 5.17
N ARG A 226 14.30 -8.15 5.71
CA ARG A 226 13.97 -9.57 5.48
C ARG A 226 13.40 -9.84 4.08
N CYS A 227 13.01 -8.79 3.36
CA CYS A 227 12.71 -8.84 1.92
C CYS A 227 13.95 -8.55 1.05
N VAL A 228 15.14 -8.43 1.67
CA VAL A 228 16.43 -8.27 1.01
C VAL A 228 17.20 -9.57 1.14
N GLU A 229 17.52 -10.23 0.03
CA GLU A 229 18.47 -11.35 0.06
C GLU A 229 19.86 -10.82 0.40
N SER A 230 20.59 -11.51 1.26
CA SER A 230 22.04 -11.33 1.35
C SER A 230 22.67 -11.63 -0.01
N GLY A 231 23.11 -10.59 -0.73
CA GLY A 231 23.79 -10.74 -2.02
C GLY A 231 22.89 -10.62 -3.27
N ARG A 232 21.61 -10.25 -3.16
CA ARG A 232 20.82 -9.76 -4.30
C ARG A 232 20.30 -8.35 -4.06
N GLU A 233 19.97 -7.69 -5.17
CA GLU A 233 19.48 -6.32 -5.20
C GLU A 233 18.16 -6.19 -4.41
N LYS A 234 18.05 -5.15 -3.57
CA LYS A 234 16.81 -4.84 -2.85
C LYS A 234 15.70 -4.63 -3.89
N ILE A 235 14.52 -5.26 -3.71
CA ILE A 235 13.36 -4.96 -4.55
C ILE A 235 13.13 -3.45 -4.46
N PRO A 236 13.26 -2.69 -5.57
CA PRO A 236 13.15 -1.25 -5.48
C PRO A 236 11.73 -0.89 -5.13
N LEU A 237 11.57 -0.05 -4.10
CA LEU A 237 10.27 0.42 -3.65
C LEU A 237 9.61 1.26 -4.73
N THR A 238 8.29 1.31 -4.71
CA THR A 238 7.52 2.34 -5.41
C THR A 238 7.06 3.33 -4.35
N VAL A 239 7.53 4.56 -4.44
CA VAL A 239 7.37 5.63 -3.46
C VAL A 239 6.58 6.78 -4.08
N THR A 240 6.86 7.11 -5.34
CA THR A 240 6.22 8.20 -6.08
C THR A 240 5.43 7.65 -7.26
N ASP A 241 4.42 8.36 -7.72
CA ASP A 241 3.75 8.10 -9.01
C ASP A 241 4.71 8.01 -10.22
N GLN A 242 5.88 8.66 -10.18
CA GLN A 242 6.97 8.52 -11.15
C GLN A 242 7.69 7.17 -11.05
N ASP A 243 7.33 6.30 -10.12
CA ASP A 243 7.76 4.91 -10.12
C ASP A 243 6.82 4.01 -10.93
N TYR A 244 5.64 4.55 -11.26
CA TYR A 244 4.57 3.91 -11.99
C TYR A 244 4.55 4.27 -13.49
N LEU A 245 5.64 4.82 -14.06
CA LEU A 245 5.82 5.51 -15.38
C LEU A 245 5.25 4.87 -16.67
N SER A 246 4.34 3.90 -16.60
CA SER A 246 3.41 3.62 -17.68
C SER A 246 2.01 4.13 -17.34
N PRO A 247 1.34 4.84 -18.27
CA PRO A 247 -0.10 5.16 -18.21
C PRO A 247 -1.01 3.96 -17.90
N SER A 248 -0.52 2.72 -18.03
CA SER A 248 -1.23 1.50 -17.66
C SER A 248 -1.53 1.35 -16.16
N LEU A 249 -0.96 2.16 -15.27
CA LEU A 249 -1.28 2.13 -13.83
C LEU A 249 -2.48 2.99 -13.41
N TYR A 250 -2.95 3.90 -14.28
CA TYR A 250 -4.32 4.43 -14.16
C TYR A 250 -5.39 3.33 -14.31
N LYS A 251 -4.96 2.13 -14.71
CA LYS A 251 -5.75 0.90 -14.72
C LYS A 251 -4.98 -0.18 -13.96
N LEU A 252 -4.90 -0.06 -12.63
CA LEU A 252 -4.27 -1.04 -11.72
C LEU A 252 -4.56 -2.52 -12.06
N HIS A 253 -5.74 -2.83 -12.59
CA HIS A 253 -6.10 -4.19 -13.02
C HIS A 253 -5.32 -4.68 -14.25
N GLU A 254 -4.90 -3.79 -15.16
CA GLU A 254 -4.09 -4.11 -16.34
C GLU A 254 -2.62 -4.35 -16.00
N SER A 255 -2.13 -3.81 -14.89
CA SER A 255 -0.75 -4.02 -14.44
C SER A 255 -0.56 -5.32 -13.67
N LEU A 256 -1.62 -5.90 -13.09
CA LEU A 256 -1.55 -7.18 -12.37
C LEU A 256 -1.26 -8.37 -13.29
N PRO A 257 -0.62 -9.44 -12.76
CA PRO A 257 -0.46 -10.70 -13.48
C PRO A 257 -1.80 -11.19 -14.05
N ILE A 258 -1.79 -11.72 -15.29
CA ILE A 258 -3.01 -12.16 -15.97
C ILE A 258 -3.85 -13.12 -15.11
N SER A 259 -3.23 -14.00 -14.34
CA SER A 259 -3.91 -14.93 -13.43
C SER A 259 -4.68 -14.25 -12.30
N ILE A 260 -4.26 -13.06 -11.87
CA ILE A 260 -4.97 -12.23 -10.87
C ILE A 260 -6.01 -11.37 -11.58
N ARG A 261 -5.67 -10.79 -12.72
CA ARG A 261 -6.60 -9.99 -13.52
C ARG A 261 -7.83 -10.78 -13.92
N LEU A 262 -7.67 -12.02 -14.39
CA LEU A 262 -8.80 -12.89 -14.74
C LEU A 262 -9.69 -13.17 -13.54
N LYS A 263 -9.14 -13.36 -12.33
CA LYS A 263 -9.93 -13.52 -11.10
C LYS A 263 -10.75 -12.27 -10.76
N LEU A 264 -10.17 -11.09 -10.95
CA LEU A 264 -10.86 -9.82 -10.75
C LEU A 264 -11.94 -9.58 -11.82
N LEU A 265 -11.75 -10.05 -13.06
CA LEU A 265 -12.66 -9.85 -14.19
C LEU A 265 -13.79 -10.88 -14.28
N ASP A 266 -13.55 -12.15 -13.94
CA ASP A 266 -14.59 -13.20 -13.91
C ASP A 266 -15.69 -12.89 -12.89
N ASN A 267 -15.41 -11.99 -11.96
CA ASN A 267 -16.34 -11.45 -11.00
C ASN A 267 -16.61 -9.97 -11.34
N ARG A 268 -17.62 -9.70 -12.17
CA ARG A 268 -18.10 -8.33 -12.54
C ARG A 268 -18.49 -7.43 -11.34
N HIS A 269 -18.28 -7.89 -10.11
CA HIS A 269 -18.68 -7.27 -8.85
C HIS A 269 -17.50 -6.78 -7.99
N TYR A 270 -16.24 -6.99 -8.39
CA TYR A 270 -15.07 -6.62 -7.56
C TYR A 270 -14.69 -5.14 -7.58
N LEU A 271 -15.31 -4.31 -8.43
CA LEU A 271 -15.00 -2.89 -8.53
C LEU A 271 -16.03 -2.05 -7.80
N LYS A 272 -16.02 -2.12 -6.47
CA LYS A 272 -16.47 -1.02 -5.61
C LYS A 272 -15.32 -0.64 -4.68
N TYR A 273 -14.68 0.49 -4.97
CA TYR A 273 -13.63 1.05 -4.14
C TYR A 273 -14.27 1.68 -2.91
N TYR A 274 -14.06 1.11 -1.73
CA TYR A 274 -14.36 1.78 -0.47
C TYR A 274 -13.07 2.42 0.02
N PHE A 275 -12.95 3.73 -0.19
CA PHE A 275 -11.90 4.53 0.41
C PHE A 275 -12.28 4.75 1.88
N THR A 276 -11.43 4.29 2.79
CA THR A 276 -11.46 4.67 4.21
C THR A 276 -10.39 5.71 4.48
#